data_AF-A0A3M6W7T3-F1
#
_entry.id   AF-A0A3M6W7T3-F1
#
_cell.length_a   1.000
_cell.length_b   1.000
_cell.length_c   1.000
_cell.angle_alpha   90.00
_cell.angle_beta   90.00
_cell.angle_gamma   90.00
#
_symmetry.space_group_name_H-M   'P 1'
#
loop_
_entity.id
_entity.type
_entity.pdbx_description
1 polymer ?
#
loop_
_entity_poly.entity_id
_entity_poly.type
_entity_poly.pdbx_seq_one_letter_code
_entity_poly.pdbx_strand_id
1 'polypeptide(L)'
;MLGKAGVAFALLASARANSLYRRHTRQNQICEPINDVAPALWDKQCFYPPPTEDFNVDTYLGRWYQVAGNPASFTAACDGCIFAEYSLNANGTVAVTNGCQRDTPAGPVPVRINGTATPAPRAYGNEGVFTVNFPFPTSGADVEGSEGSCPGPNYIVQAFDNYRGWALVQSSNFTTLFVLSREQQRTSMEID
;
A
#
# COMPACT_ATOMS: atom_id res chain seq x y z
N MET A 1 -76.93 -29.40 -2.35
CA MET A 1 -77.06 -29.84 -0.95
C MET A 1 -75.72 -30.37 -0.47
N LEU A 2 -75.41 -30.08 0.79
CA LEU A 2 -74.15 -30.31 1.50
C LEU A 2 -73.57 -31.72 1.40
N GLY A 3 -72.24 -31.81 1.43
CA GLY A 3 -71.50 -33.01 1.85
C GLY A 3 -70.14 -32.61 2.42
N LYS A 4 -70.06 -32.50 3.75
CA LYS A 4 -68.85 -32.15 4.52
C LYS A 4 -67.83 -33.30 4.49
N ALA A 5 -66.56 -33.01 4.24
CA ALA A 5 -65.45 -33.91 4.56
C ALA A 5 -64.65 -33.33 5.73
N GLY A 6 -64.58 -34.11 6.82
CA GLY A 6 -63.92 -33.75 8.07
C GLY A 6 -62.40 -33.77 7.97
N VAL A 7 -61.80 -32.92 8.80
CA VAL A 7 -60.37 -32.71 8.96
C VAL A 7 -59.74 -33.91 9.70
N ALA A 8 -58.70 -34.51 9.12
CA ALA A 8 -57.78 -35.40 9.83
C ALA A 8 -56.45 -34.66 10.07
N PHE A 9 -56.18 -34.34 11.34
CA PHE A 9 -54.90 -33.80 11.78
C PHE A 9 -53.85 -34.91 11.77
N ALA A 10 -52.91 -34.87 10.83
CA ALA A 10 -51.71 -35.69 10.88
C ALA A 10 -50.68 -35.01 11.80
N LEU A 11 -50.35 -35.67 12.91
CA LEU A 11 -49.21 -35.33 13.78
C LEU A 11 -47.91 -35.56 13.00
N LEU A 12 -47.31 -34.49 12.48
CA LEU A 12 -45.93 -34.52 12.00
C LEU A 12 -45.00 -34.33 13.20
N ALA A 13 -44.31 -35.40 13.59
CA ALA A 13 -43.26 -35.38 14.58
C ALA A 13 -42.18 -34.36 14.18
N SER A 14 -41.91 -33.39 15.05
CA SER A 14 -40.80 -32.45 14.88
C SER A 14 -39.49 -33.23 14.88
N ALA A 15 -38.80 -33.30 13.74
CA ALA A 15 -37.42 -33.74 13.72
C ALA A 15 -36.59 -32.69 14.46
N ARG A 16 -36.13 -33.00 15.67
CA ARG A 16 -35.09 -32.21 16.33
C ARG A 16 -33.85 -32.32 15.46
N ALA A 17 -33.51 -31.23 14.78
CA ALA A 17 -32.19 -31.07 14.19
C ALA A 17 -31.18 -31.13 15.33
N ASN A 18 -30.59 -32.30 15.57
CA ASN A 18 -29.39 -32.42 16.36
C ASN A 18 -28.31 -31.69 15.56
N SER A 19 -28.16 -30.39 15.82
CA SER A 19 -26.96 -29.66 15.49
C SER A 19 -25.84 -30.39 16.21
N LEU A 20 -25.13 -31.24 15.47
CA LEU A 20 -23.84 -31.75 15.87
C LEU A 20 -22.92 -30.54 15.93
N TYR A 21 -22.97 -29.82 17.05
CA TYR A 21 -21.91 -28.90 17.43
C TYR A 21 -20.66 -29.76 17.49
N ARG A 22 -19.88 -29.74 16.40
CA ARG A 22 -18.56 -30.33 16.36
C ARG A 22 -17.75 -29.56 17.38
N ARG A 23 -17.66 -30.07 18.62
CA ARG A 23 -16.65 -29.64 19.57
C ARG A 23 -15.33 -29.88 18.87
N HIS A 24 -14.73 -28.82 18.32
CA HIS A 24 -13.30 -28.83 18.05
C HIS A 24 -12.65 -28.94 19.42
N THR A 25 -12.33 -30.18 19.79
CA THR A 25 -11.26 -30.46 20.74
C THR A 25 -10.09 -29.60 20.31
N ARG A 26 -9.54 -28.82 21.24
CA ARG A 26 -8.20 -28.22 21.09
C ARG A 26 -7.20 -29.37 20.96
N GLN A 27 -7.13 -29.98 19.79
CA GLN A 27 -5.87 -30.56 19.35
C GLN A 27 -4.91 -29.37 19.24
N ASN A 28 -3.68 -29.58 19.69
CA ASN A 28 -2.57 -28.70 19.35
C ASN A 28 -2.54 -28.56 17.84
N GLN A 29 -3.29 -27.59 17.31
CA GLN A 29 -3.11 -27.12 15.97
C GLN A 29 -1.80 -26.34 16.05
N ILE A 30 -0.72 -27.08 15.87
CA ILE A 30 0.56 -26.50 15.50
C ILE A 30 0.21 -25.74 14.23
N CYS A 31 0.19 -24.41 14.31
CA CYS A 31 0.13 -23.58 13.12
C CYS A 31 1.40 -23.92 12.35
N GLU A 32 1.27 -24.78 11.34
CA GLU A 32 2.34 -24.94 10.35
C GLU A 32 2.70 -23.54 9.86
N PRO A 33 3.98 -23.16 9.86
CA PRO A 33 4.37 -21.85 9.37
C PRO A 33 3.90 -21.73 7.92
N ILE A 34 3.10 -20.70 7.66
CA ILE A 34 2.72 -20.32 6.31
C ILE A 34 4.01 -19.81 5.66
N ASN A 35 4.65 -20.66 4.85
CA ASN A 35 5.92 -20.33 4.19
C ASN A 35 5.76 -19.31 3.03
N ASP A 36 4.53 -18.88 2.74
CA ASP A 36 4.18 -18.04 1.59
C ASP A 36 3.87 -16.57 1.94
N VAL A 37 4.19 -16.12 3.17
CA VAL A 37 3.95 -14.72 3.57
C VAL A 37 5.22 -13.91 3.39
N ALA A 38 5.10 -12.74 2.75
CA ALA A 38 6.22 -11.80 2.62
C ALA A 38 6.76 -11.44 4.02
N PRO A 39 8.09 -11.46 4.23
CA PRO A 39 8.67 -11.10 5.51
C PRO A 39 8.42 -9.62 5.82
N ALA A 40 8.52 -9.24 7.10
CA ALA A 40 8.44 -7.85 7.54
C ALA A 40 9.42 -7.61 8.70
N LEU A 41 10.01 -6.42 8.74
CA LEU A 41 10.79 -5.97 9.88
C LEU A 41 9.83 -5.53 11.00
N TRP A 42 10.14 -5.87 12.25
CA TRP A 42 9.40 -5.46 13.44
C TRP A 42 10.29 -4.67 14.38
N ASP A 43 9.97 -3.39 14.64
CA ASP A 43 10.77 -2.52 15.50
C ASP A 43 10.29 -2.47 16.97
N LYS A 44 9.41 -3.41 17.37
CA LYS A 44 8.68 -3.45 18.65
C LYS A 44 7.46 -2.53 18.74
N GLN A 45 7.16 -1.78 17.69
CA GLN A 45 5.96 -0.95 17.60
C GLN A 45 5.22 -1.12 16.27
N CYS A 46 5.94 -1.15 15.15
CA CYS A 46 5.39 -1.26 13.81
C CYS A 46 6.08 -2.33 12.96
N PHE A 47 5.33 -2.85 12.00
CA PHE A 47 5.86 -3.69 10.93
C PHE A 47 6.25 -2.81 9.74
N TYR A 48 7.29 -3.21 9.01
CA TYR A 48 7.76 -2.52 7.82
C TYR A 48 8.00 -3.55 6.71
N PRO A 49 7.60 -3.27 5.46
CA PRO A 49 8.00 -4.09 4.34
C PRO A 49 9.54 -4.10 4.21
N PRO A 50 10.13 -5.21 3.75
CA PRO A 50 11.57 -5.31 3.53
C PRO A 50 11.96 -4.49 2.30
N PRO A 51 13.01 -3.65 2.36
CA PRO A 51 13.52 -3.01 1.16
C PRO A 51 14.23 -4.01 0.25
N THR A 52 14.34 -3.70 -1.05
CA THR A 52 15.22 -4.43 -1.96
C THR A 52 16.68 -4.12 -1.67
N GLU A 53 17.56 -5.11 -1.88
CA GLU A 53 19.02 -4.93 -1.85
C GLU A 53 19.57 -4.30 -3.15
N ASP A 54 18.76 -4.25 -4.22
CA ASP A 54 19.17 -3.77 -5.55
C ASP A 54 19.03 -2.24 -5.71
N PHE A 55 18.57 -1.54 -4.67
CA PHE A 55 18.38 -0.10 -4.73
C PHE A 55 19.71 0.64 -4.89
N ASN A 56 19.74 1.63 -5.79
CA ASN A 56 20.82 2.58 -5.91
C ASN A 56 20.25 3.98 -6.17
N VAL A 57 20.52 4.92 -5.26
CA VAL A 57 19.93 6.27 -5.30
C VAL A 57 20.24 7.02 -6.60
N ASP A 58 21.47 6.95 -7.11
CA ASP A 58 21.90 7.71 -8.29
C ASP A 58 21.11 7.29 -9.54
N THR A 59 20.87 6.00 -9.69
CA THR A 59 20.06 5.45 -10.79
C THR A 59 18.55 5.63 -10.57
N TYR A 60 18.12 5.90 -9.34
CA TYR A 60 16.72 6.14 -8.99
C TYR A 60 16.29 7.60 -9.26
N LEU A 61 17.23 8.54 -9.33
CA LEU A 61 16.94 9.96 -9.58
C LEU A 61 16.17 10.20 -10.89
N GLY A 62 15.61 11.40 -11.03
CA GLY A 62 14.82 11.81 -12.17
C GLY A 62 13.33 11.48 -12.03
N ARG A 63 12.65 11.40 -13.17
CA ARG A 63 11.18 11.31 -13.23
C ARG A 63 10.67 9.87 -13.17
N TRP A 64 9.59 9.70 -12.44
CA TRP A 64 8.79 8.47 -12.33
C TRP A 64 7.31 8.80 -12.45
N TYR A 65 6.56 7.93 -13.13
CA TYR A 65 5.11 8.01 -13.24
C TYR A 65 4.47 6.96 -12.34
N GLN A 66 3.45 7.34 -11.59
CA GLN A 66 2.64 6.38 -10.85
C GLN A 66 1.67 5.73 -11.84
N VAL A 67 1.92 4.46 -12.17
CA VAL A 67 1.12 3.72 -13.14
C VAL A 67 0.05 2.84 -12.48
N ALA A 68 0.26 2.47 -11.21
CA ALA A 68 -0.74 1.82 -10.37
C ALA A 68 -0.45 2.08 -8.89
N GLY A 69 -1.40 1.72 -8.02
CA GLY A 69 -1.26 1.86 -6.57
C GLY A 69 -2.38 2.66 -5.92
N ASN A 70 -2.16 3.07 -4.67
CA ASN A 70 -3.12 3.89 -3.93
C ASN A 70 -2.96 5.38 -4.27
N PRO A 71 -4.07 6.14 -4.35
CA PRO A 71 -3.98 7.60 -4.37
C PRO A 71 -3.32 8.10 -3.09
N ALA A 72 -2.26 8.88 -3.20
CA ALA A 72 -1.70 9.57 -2.05
C ALA A 72 -2.54 10.82 -1.73
N SER A 73 -2.54 11.24 -0.46
CA SER A 73 -3.35 12.40 -0.02
C SER A 73 -3.01 13.70 -0.76
N PHE A 74 -1.74 13.89 -1.14
CA PHE A 74 -1.31 15.05 -1.93
C PHE A 74 -1.71 14.98 -3.41
N THR A 75 -2.13 13.80 -3.90
CA THR A 75 -2.70 13.61 -5.23
C THR A 75 -4.19 13.34 -5.23
N ALA A 76 -4.88 13.51 -4.10
CA ALA A 76 -6.32 13.21 -3.99
C ALA A 76 -7.17 14.08 -4.92
N ALA A 77 -6.67 15.26 -5.31
CA ALA A 77 -7.33 16.16 -6.25
C ALA A 77 -6.85 16.00 -7.70
N CYS A 78 -6.10 14.94 -8.02
CA CYS A 78 -5.58 14.68 -9.36
C CYS A 78 -6.54 13.80 -10.16
N ASP A 79 -6.76 14.16 -11.42
CA ASP A 79 -7.56 13.36 -12.36
C ASP A 79 -6.70 12.45 -13.24
N GLY A 80 -5.36 12.63 -13.19
CA GLY A 80 -4.41 11.75 -13.86
C GLY A 80 -3.01 12.35 -13.99
N CYS A 81 -2.17 11.65 -14.76
CA CYS A 81 -0.79 12.08 -15.06
C CYS A 81 0.06 12.31 -13.80
N ILE A 82 -0.10 11.48 -12.77
CA ILE A 82 0.65 11.58 -11.53
C ILE A 82 2.11 11.18 -11.77
N PHE A 83 3.04 12.02 -11.33
CA PHE A 83 4.46 11.76 -11.38
C PHE A 83 5.17 12.26 -10.13
N ALA A 84 6.36 11.71 -9.89
CA ALA A 84 7.35 12.19 -8.95
C ALA A 84 8.65 12.50 -9.70
N GLU A 85 9.36 13.53 -9.27
CA GLU A 85 10.69 13.87 -9.77
C GLU A 85 11.66 13.99 -8.61
N TYR A 86 12.76 13.26 -8.70
CA TYR A 86 13.75 13.12 -7.63
C TYR A 86 15.08 13.76 -8.03
N SER A 87 15.66 14.56 -7.14
CA SER A 87 17.02 15.08 -7.33
C SER A 87 17.81 15.04 -6.02
N LEU A 88 19.12 14.82 -6.13
CA LEU A 88 19.99 14.71 -4.96
C LEU A 88 20.41 16.11 -4.47
N ASN A 89 20.26 16.35 -3.17
CA ASN A 89 20.77 17.54 -2.51
C ASN A 89 22.22 17.32 -2.04
N ALA A 90 22.98 18.41 -1.91
CA ALA A 90 24.38 18.35 -1.46
C ALA A 90 24.58 17.78 -0.05
N ASN A 91 23.54 17.79 0.79
CA ASN A 91 23.54 17.22 2.15
C ASN A 91 23.15 15.73 2.20
N GLY A 92 22.95 15.09 1.04
CA GLY A 92 22.59 13.67 0.95
C GLY A 92 21.11 13.36 1.11
N THR A 93 20.23 14.36 1.26
CA THR A 93 18.78 14.15 1.12
C THR A 93 18.35 14.20 -0.34
N VAL A 94 17.15 13.71 -0.64
CA VAL A 94 16.57 13.76 -1.99
C VAL A 94 15.41 14.76 -1.99
N ALA A 95 15.43 15.73 -2.90
CA ALA A 95 14.28 16.58 -3.16
C ALA A 95 13.22 15.79 -3.93
N VAL A 96 11.96 15.94 -3.53
CA VAL A 96 10.83 15.24 -4.13
C VAL A 96 9.84 16.27 -4.68
N THR A 97 9.60 16.27 -5.98
CA THR A 97 8.53 17.07 -6.60
C THR A 97 7.47 16.15 -7.15
N ASN A 98 6.32 16.08 -6.47
CA ASN A 98 5.15 15.40 -6.98
C ASN A 98 4.30 16.36 -7.81
N GLY A 99 3.71 15.87 -8.90
CA GLY A 99 2.82 16.66 -9.72
C GLY A 99 1.81 15.84 -10.50
N CYS A 100 0.75 16.50 -10.93
CA CYS A 100 -0.33 15.91 -11.72
C CYS A 100 -1.12 17.00 -12.47
N GLN A 101 -2.16 16.57 -13.19
CA GLN A 101 -3.19 17.46 -13.72
C GLN A 101 -4.49 17.29 -12.95
N ARG A 102 -5.19 18.40 -12.76
CA ARG A 102 -6.56 18.44 -12.24
C ARG A 102 -7.45 19.12 -13.27
N ASP A 103 -8.54 18.47 -13.65
CA ASP A 103 -9.52 19.01 -14.55
C ASP A 103 -10.45 19.99 -13.80
N THR A 104 -10.69 21.14 -14.42
CA THR A 104 -11.59 22.16 -13.89
C THR A 104 -12.54 22.62 -14.99
N PRO A 105 -13.66 23.29 -14.68
CA PRO A 105 -14.53 23.87 -15.70
C PRO A 105 -13.83 24.87 -16.65
N ALA A 106 -12.69 25.44 -16.24
CA ALA A 106 -11.89 26.34 -17.05
C ALA A 106 -10.79 25.63 -17.86
N GLY A 107 -10.67 24.31 -17.74
CA GLY A 107 -9.63 23.48 -18.36
C GLY A 107 -8.69 22.81 -17.34
N PRO A 108 -7.75 21.97 -17.81
CA PRO A 108 -6.77 21.31 -16.95
C PRO A 108 -5.81 22.30 -16.28
N VAL A 109 -5.55 22.12 -14.99
CA VAL A 109 -4.59 22.92 -14.22
C VAL A 109 -3.51 22.03 -13.60
N PRO A 110 -2.23 22.43 -13.66
CA PRO A 110 -1.16 21.68 -13.03
C PRO A 110 -1.23 21.83 -11.50
N VAL A 111 -1.03 20.71 -10.79
CA VAL A 111 -0.86 20.67 -9.34
C VAL A 111 0.55 20.18 -9.04
N ARG A 112 1.23 20.82 -8.08
CA ARG A 112 2.58 20.45 -7.65
C ARG A 112 2.74 20.59 -6.14
N ILE A 113 3.52 19.69 -5.56
CA ILE A 113 3.98 19.78 -4.17
C ILE A 113 5.44 19.35 -4.10
N ASN A 114 6.21 20.09 -3.30
CA ASN A 114 7.62 19.80 -3.05
C ASN A 114 7.78 19.22 -1.64
N GLY A 115 8.62 18.21 -1.50
CA GLY A 115 8.97 17.56 -0.26
C GLY A 115 10.46 17.21 -0.22
N THR A 116 10.87 16.57 0.87
CA THR A 116 12.24 16.10 1.07
C THR A 116 12.20 14.68 1.61
N ALA A 117 12.99 13.81 1.01
CA ALA A 117 13.24 12.45 1.46
C ALA A 117 14.61 12.39 2.17
N THR A 118 14.59 12.03 3.44
CA THR A 118 15.79 11.83 4.25
C THR A 118 16.02 10.33 4.44
N PRO A 119 17.25 9.80 4.23
CA PRO A 119 17.53 8.39 4.51
C PRO A 119 17.16 8.00 5.93
N ALA A 120 16.44 6.89 6.09
CA ALA A 120 16.07 6.37 7.40
C ALA A 120 17.27 5.71 8.11
N PRO A 121 17.21 5.48 9.44
CA PRO A 121 18.24 4.74 10.15
C PRO A 121 18.49 3.36 9.53
N ARG A 122 19.76 2.92 9.51
CA ARG A 122 20.18 1.64 8.92
C ARG A 122 19.48 0.40 9.49
N ALA A 123 18.88 0.52 10.67
CA ALA A 123 18.07 -0.55 11.26
C ALA A 123 16.84 -0.92 10.41
N TYR A 124 16.37 -0.02 9.54
CA TYR A 124 15.25 -0.25 8.63
C TYR A 124 15.68 -0.76 7.23
N GLY A 125 16.96 -0.66 6.90
CA GLY A 125 17.50 -0.96 5.58
C GLY A 125 18.79 -0.19 5.31
N ASN A 126 19.68 -0.75 4.48
CA ASN A 126 20.93 -0.07 4.12
C ASN A 126 20.69 1.09 3.14
N GLU A 127 19.85 0.87 2.13
CA GLU A 127 19.42 1.86 1.14
C GLU A 127 17.93 1.69 0.82
N GLY A 128 17.35 2.59 0.00
CA GLY A 128 15.96 2.46 -0.47
C GLY A 128 14.89 2.75 0.60
N VAL A 129 15.29 3.23 1.78
CA VAL A 129 14.40 3.53 2.91
C VAL A 129 14.50 4.99 3.31
N PHE A 130 13.38 5.70 3.26
CA PHE A 130 13.33 7.14 3.48
C PHE A 130 12.17 7.56 4.38
N THR A 131 12.41 8.64 5.12
CA THR A 131 11.36 9.48 5.70
C THR A 131 11.12 10.66 4.77
N VAL A 132 9.97 10.68 4.12
CA VAL A 132 9.55 11.69 3.14
C VAL A 132 8.56 12.65 3.78
N ASN A 133 8.91 13.93 3.77
CA ASN A 133 8.12 14.98 4.40
C ASN A 133 7.67 16.04 3.39
N PHE A 134 6.43 16.50 3.54
CA PHE A 134 5.83 17.58 2.76
C PHE A 134 5.43 18.74 3.69
N PRO A 135 5.34 19.99 3.18
CA PRO A 135 5.14 21.19 4.01
C PRO A 135 3.75 21.33 4.66
N PHE A 136 2.82 20.41 4.36
CA PHE A 136 1.50 20.39 4.98
C PHE A 136 1.19 18.96 5.46
N PRO A 137 0.42 18.79 6.55
CA PRO A 137 0.02 17.47 7.02
C PRO A 137 -0.77 16.76 5.91
N THR A 138 -0.21 15.66 5.40
CA THR A 138 -0.92 14.76 4.51
C THR A 138 -1.91 13.95 5.36
N SER A 139 -3.18 13.95 4.98
CA SER A 139 -4.19 13.17 5.72
C SER A 139 -3.87 11.68 5.69
N GLY A 140 -3.99 11.00 6.83
CA GLY A 140 -4.26 9.55 6.89
C GLY A 140 -3.10 8.58 7.14
N ALA A 141 -1.83 9.01 7.12
CA ALA A 141 -0.70 8.12 7.41
C ALA A 141 0.62 8.85 7.74
N ASP A 142 0.86 10.04 7.18
CA ASP A 142 2.18 10.70 7.27
C ASP A 142 2.20 11.88 8.27
N VAL A 143 1.25 11.94 9.19
CA VAL A 143 1.40 12.81 10.36
C VAL A 143 2.27 12.09 11.37
N GLU A 144 3.57 12.41 11.33
CA GLU A 144 4.51 12.09 12.39
C GLU A 144 3.90 12.52 13.75
N GLY A 145 3.71 11.56 14.65
CA GLY A 145 3.18 11.83 16.00
C GLY A 145 1.66 11.69 16.21
N SER A 146 0.87 11.20 15.26
CA SER A 146 -0.48 10.72 15.59
C SER A 146 -0.39 9.47 16.49
N GLU A 147 -1.32 9.27 17.43
CA GLU A 147 -1.35 8.01 18.19
C GLU A 147 -1.50 6.83 17.22
N GLY A 148 -0.57 5.86 17.28
CA GLY A 148 -0.46 4.77 16.29
C GLY A 148 0.38 5.09 15.04
N SER A 149 1.02 6.27 14.97
CA SER A 149 1.99 6.62 13.92
C SER A 149 3.27 5.81 14.09
N CYS A 150 3.75 5.23 12.99
CA CYS A 150 5.00 4.47 12.97
C CYS A 150 6.17 5.45 12.79
N PRO A 151 7.14 5.52 13.71
CA PRO A 151 8.23 6.50 13.66
C PRO A 151 9.29 6.21 12.57
N GLY A 152 9.22 5.05 11.93
CA GLY A 152 10.17 4.63 10.90
C GLY A 152 9.89 5.23 9.50
N PRO A 153 10.51 4.66 8.45
CA PRO A 153 10.35 5.17 7.09
C PRO A 153 8.90 5.10 6.61
N ASN A 154 8.50 6.07 5.79
CA ASN A 154 7.19 6.11 5.11
C ASN A 154 7.31 5.90 3.59
N TYR A 155 8.53 5.68 3.09
CA TYR A 155 8.83 5.37 1.70
C TYR A 155 9.90 4.27 1.64
N ILE A 156 9.48 3.06 1.29
CA ILE A 156 10.32 1.86 1.29
C ILE A 156 10.25 1.24 -0.10
N VAL A 157 11.37 1.23 -0.82
CA VAL A 157 11.48 0.60 -2.14
C VAL A 157 11.68 -0.91 -1.95
N GLN A 158 10.66 -1.69 -2.29
CA GLN A 158 10.66 -3.16 -2.12
C GLN A 158 11.18 -3.90 -3.34
N ALA A 159 11.10 -3.27 -4.51
CA ALA A 159 11.64 -3.79 -5.75
C ALA A 159 12.01 -2.62 -6.65
N PHE A 160 13.13 -2.75 -7.34
CA PHE A 160 13.64 -1.75 -8.27
C PHE A 160 14.42 -2.44 -9.38
N ASP A 161 14.05 -2.13 -10.62
CA ASP A 161 14.79 -2.55 -11.79
C ASP A 161 15.09 -1.30 -12.61
N ASN A 162 16.36 -0.86 -12.57
CA ASN A 162 16.79 0.30 -13.33
C ASN A 162 16.76 0.05 -14.85
N TYR A 163 17.06 -1.17 -15.29
CA TYR A 163 17.13 -1.51 -16.70
C TYR A 163 15.75 -1.52 -17.34
N ARG A 164 14.79 -2.17 -16.69
CA ARG A 164 13.39 -2.19 -17.13
C ARG A 164 12.66 -0.92 -16.74
N GLY A 165 13.15 -0.16 -15.78
CA GLY A 165 12.64 1.15 -15.40
C GLY A 165 11.33 1.09 -14.60
N TRP A 166 11.20 0.15 -13.67
CA TRP A 166 10.05 0.04 -12.77
C TRP A 166 10.48 -0.05 -11.31
N ALA A 167 9.59 0.34 -10.40
CA ALA A 167 9.81 0.19 -8.96
C ALA A 167 8.49 -0.06 -8.21
N LEU A 168 8.60 -0.76 -7.08
CA LEU A 168 7.52 -0.98 -6.12
C LEU A 168 7.86 -0.28 -4.80
N VAL A 169 6.97 0.57 -4.32
CA VAL A 169 7.18 1.35 -3.10
C VAL A 169 6.00 1.19 -2.16
N GLN A 170 6.24 0.99 -0.86
CA GLN A 170 5.19 1.00 0.17
C GLN A 170 5.56 1.88 1.38
N SER A 171 4.52 2.30 2.11
CA SER A 171 4.64 2.89 3.45
C SER A 171 4.66 1.81 4.54
N SER A 172 5.15 2.17 5.73
CA SER A 172 5.22 1.30 6.92
C SER A 172 3.88 0.73 7.39
N ASN A 173 2.79 1.46 7.20
CA ASN A 173 1.44 1.01 7.58
C ASN A 173 0.67 0.32 6.42
N PHE A 174 1.34 0.04 5.29
CA PHE A 174 0.75 -0.61 4.11
C PHE A 174 -0.45 0.10 3.49
N THR A 175 -0.73 1.36 3.87
CA THR A 175 -1.84 2.14 3.30
C THR A 175 -1.49 2.78 1.98
N THR A 176 -0.19 2.96 1.73
CA THR A 176 0.35 3.50 0.48
C THR A 176 1.15 2.43 -0.24
N LEU A 177 0.78 2.19 -1.50
CA LEU A 177 1.51 1.38 -2.47
C LEU A 177 1.64 2.20 -3.76
N PHE A 178 2.84 2.28 -4.32
CA PHE A 178 3.08 2.83 -5.64
C PHE A 178 3.76 1.79 -6.53
N VAL A 179 3.20 1.61 -7.72
CA VAL A 179 3.91 1.01 -8.85
C VAL A 179 4.38 2.16 -9.72
N LEU A 180 5.69 2.33 -9.80
CA LEU A 180 6.33 3.42 -10.51
C LEU A 180 6.95 2.91 -11.81
N SER A 181 6.90 3.75 -12.84
CA SER A 181 7.49 3.47 -14.15
C SER A 181 8.22 4.69 -14.68
N ARG A 182 9.33 4.48 -15.39
CA ARG A 182 9.99 5.53 -16.19
C ARG A 182 9.14 5.94 -17.39
N GLU A 183 8.25 5.07 -17.84
CA GLU A 183 7.33 5.30 -18.96
C GLU A 183 5.89 5.52 -18.45
N GLN A 184 5.26 6.60 -18.90
CA GLN A 184 3.89 6.94 -18.49
C GLN A 184 2.84 5.94 -19.00
N GLN A 185 3.09 5.33 -20.16
CA GLN A 185 2.23 4.33 -20.78
C GLN A 185 3.13 3.19 -21.27
N ARG A 186 3.09 2.05 -20.57
CA ARG A 186 3.77 0.83 -21.01
C ARG A 186 2.93 0.20 -22.12
N THR A 187 3.49 0.03 -23.31
CA THR A 187 2.80 -0.63 -24.43
C THR A 187 3.01 -2.14 -24.45
N SER A 188 4.01 -2.66 -23.73
CA SER A 188 4.22 -4.10 -23.54
C SER A 188 3.83 -4.50 -22.12
N MET A 189 2.94 -5.49 -22.03
CA MET A 189 2.53 -6.13 -20.79
C MET A 189 3.59 -7.17 -20.40
N GLU A 190 4.76 -6.72 -19.94
CA GLU A 190 5.69 -7.58 -19.22
C GLU A 190 5.36 -7.42 -17.73
N ILE A 191 4.56 -8.36 -17.22
CA ILE A 191 4.47 -8.64 -15.78
C ILE A 191 5.28 -9.92 -15.62
N ASP A 192 6.52 -9.78 -15.15
CA ASP A 192 7.33 -10.93 -14.72
C ASP A 192 6.78 -11.50 -13.41
#